data_AF-A0A1U7EYU2-F1
#
_entry.id   AF-A0A1U7EYU2-F1
#
_cell.length_a   1.000
_cell.length_b   1.000
_cell.length_c   1.000
_cell.angle_alpha   90.00
_cell.angle_beta   90.00
_cell.angle_gamma   90.00
#
_symmetry.space_group_name_H-M   'P 1'
#
loop_
_entity.id
_entity.type
_entity.pdbx_description
1 polymer ?
#
loop_
_entity_poly.entity_id
_entity_poly.type
_entity_poly.pdbx_seq_one_letter_code
_entity_poly.pdbx_strand_id
1 'polypeptide(L)'
;MTENTLKITFQQAREHRQAARERLRQAEAGDTSKPIEQDVRFILNFEEFDDIARLMRTANLELIEAIVSEEPASIRQLAETVDRDYREVHRNLTELESLGVIEFEDDGSRKKPLLRDGAENIDFSIRFPRSPDRGEVPGTSA
;
A
#
# COMPACT_ATOMS: atom_id res chain seq x y z
N MET A 1 0.90 -20.52 -4.17
CA MET A 1 1.12 -19.41 -5.12
C MET A 1 1.50 -18.24 -4.23
N THR A 2 2.62 -17.58 -4.46
CA THR A 2 2.95 -16.36 -3.71
C THR A 2 1.91 -15.31 -4.12
N GLU A 3 0.99 -14.97 -3.23
CA GLU A 3 0.01 -13.91 -3.51
C GLU A 3 0.77 -12.60 -3.60
N ASN A 4 0.93 -12.06 -4.80
CA ASN A 4 1.80 -10.91 -5.06
C ASN A 4 1.11 -9.65 -4.47
N THR A 5 1.31 -9.37 -3.18
CA THR A 5 0.50 -8.38 -2.45
C THR A 5 1.24 -7.05 -2.25
N LEU A 6 0.55 -5.95 -2.55
CA LEU A 6 0.94 -4.59 -2.19
C LEU A 6 0.44 -4.27 -0.78
N LYS A 7 1.37 -4.16 0.18
CA LYS A 7 1.04 -3.85 1.56
C LYS A 7 1.14 -2.36 1.84
N ILE A 8 0.03 -1.76 2.23
CA ILE A 8 -0.06 -0.37 2.65
C ILE A 8 0.17 -0.26 4.16
N THR A 9 1.12 0.58 4.56
CA THR A 9 1.48 0.83 5.96
C THR A 9 1.59 2.33 6.26
N PHE A 10 1.58 2.70 7.54
CA PHE A 10 1.62 4.10 7.97
C PHE A 10 2.57 4.32 9.15
N GLN A 11 3.48 5.29 9.04
CA GLN A 11 4.50 5.64 10.06
C GLN A 11 5.41 4.48 10.47
N GLN A 12 5.64 3.54 9.56
CA GLN A 12 6.46 2.34 9.82
C GLN A 12 7.80 2.36 9.06
N ALA A 13 8.20 3.48 8.44
CA ALA A 13 9.44 3.52 7.66
C ALA A 13 10.68 3.08 8.45
N ARG A 14 10.76 3.39 9.75
CA ARG A 14 11.87 2.94 10.61
C ARG A 14 11.86 1.44 10.81
N GLU A 15 10.70 0.86 11.10
CA GLU A 15 10.52 -0.58 11.31
C GLU A 15 10.85 -1.35 10.04
N HIS A 16 10.33 -0.91 8.89
CA HIS A 16 10.60 -1.52 7.58
C HIS A 16 12.09 -1.49 7.24
N ARG A 17 12.75 -0.35 7.47
CA ARG A 17 14.19 -0.20 7.23
C ARG A 17 15.02 -1.09 8.16
N GLN A 18 14.62 -1.25 9.41
CA GLN A 18 15.29 -2.13 10.35
C GLN A 18 15.11 -3.60 9.96
N ALA A 19 13.88 -4.00 9.63
CA ALA A 19 13.57 -5.36 9.19
C ALA A 19 14.33 -5.73 7.91
N ALA A 20 14.40 -4.83 6.92
CA ALA A 20 15.17 -5.06 5.69
C ALA A 20 16.67 -5.27 5.99
N ARG A 21 17.26 -4.46 6.90
CA ARG A 21 18.66 -4.62 7.31
C ARG A 21 18.92 -5.92 8.05
N GLU A 22 17.99 -6.35 8.90
CA GLU A 22 18.11 -7.59 9.65
C GLU A 22 18.05 -8.80 8.71
N ARG A 23 17.15 -8.79 7.73
CA ARG A 23 17.06 -9.84 6.68
C ARG A 23 18.37 -9.96 5.90
N LEU A 24 18.97 -8.83 5.50
CA LEU A 24 20.27 -8.84 4.81
C LEU A 24 21.37 -9.46 5.67
N ARG A 25 21.45 -9.08 6.95
CA ARG A 25 22.44 -9.65 7.90
C ARG A 25 22.25 -11.15 8.11
N GLN A 26 21.01 -11.63 8.17
CA GLN A 26 20.70 -13.06 8.33
C GLN A 26 21.10 -13.86 7.09
N ALA A 27 20.84 -13.32 5.89
CA ALA A 27 21.27 -13.93 4.63
C ALA A 27 22.80 -14.01 4.53
N GLU A 28 23.53 -12.97 4.93
CA GLU A 28 25.00 -12.96 5.00
C GLU A 28 25.53 -13.98 6.03
N ALA A 29 24.81 -14.19 7.14
CA ALA A 29 25.18 -15.14 8.19
C ALA A 29 24.82 -16.60 7.87
N GLY A 30 24.17 -16.87 6.73
CA GLY A 30 23.73 -18.20 6.33
C GLY A 30 22.56 -18.77 7.14
N ASP A 31 21.84 -17.91 7.88
CA ASP A 31 20.70 -18.32 8.71
C ASP A 31 19.39 -18.20 7.91
N THR A 32 18.87 -19.33 7.45
CA THR A 32 17.59 -19.46 6.74
C THR A 32 16.41 -19.83 7.67
N SER A 33 16.56 -19.69 8.99
CA SER A 33 15.61 -20.23 9.97
C SER A 33 14.27 -19.48 10.08
N LYS A 34 14.14 -18.28 9.51
CA LYS A 34 12.84 -17.59 9.41
C LYS A 34 12.28 -17.77 8.00
N PRO A 35 11.06 -18.30 7.84
CA PRO A 35 10.40 -18.28 6.55
C PRO A 35 10.33 -16.83 6.10
N ILE A 36 10.88 -16.55 4.92
CA ILE A 36 10.62 -15.31 4.22
C ILE A 36 9.11 -15.32 4.03
N GLU A 37 8.36 -14.38 4.62
CA GLU A 37 6.94 -14.21 4.31
C GLU A 37 6.87 -13.88 2.81
N GLN A 38 6.71 -14.91 1.97
CA GLN A 38 6.83 -14.79 0.51
C GLN A 38 5.64 -14.05 -0.12
N ASP A 39 4.61 -13.75 0.67
CA ASP A 39 3.35 -13.16 0.21
C ASP A 39 3.37 -11.62 0.23
N VAL A 40 4.30 -10.97 0.93
CA VAL A 40 4.45 -9.50 0.90
C VAL A 40 5.67 -9.14 0.08
N ARG A 41 5.47 -8.92 -1.22
CA ARG A 41 6.56 -8.55 -2.13
C ARG A 41 6.80 -7.04 -2.15
N PHE A 42 5.78 -6.23 -1.92
CA PHE A 42 5.85 -4.77 -2.03
C PHE A 42 5.23 -4.08 -0.82
N ILE A 43 5.97 -3.15 -0.21
CA ILE A 43 5.48 -2.35 0.92
C ILE A 43 5.49 -0.89 0.50
N LEU A 44 4.31 -0.27 0.52
CA LEU A 44 4.14 1.17 0.38
C LEU A 44 3.81 1.77 1.75
N ASN A 45 4.69 2.63 2.23
CA ASN A 45 4.57 3.25 3.55
C ASN A 45 4.29 4.74 3.42
N PHE A 46 3.16 5.18 3.97
CA PHE A 46 2.79 6.58 4.11
C PHE A 46 3.30 7.15 5.43
N GLU A 47 3.67 8.42 5.44
CA GLU A 47 4.11 9.13 6.66
C GLU A 47 3.13 10.25 7.05
N GLU A 48 2.40 10.80 6.07
CA GLU A 48 1.47 11.91 6.25
C GLU A 48 0.02 11.43 6.31
N PHE A 49 -0.74 11.95 7.27
CA PHE A 49 -2.16 11.61 7.43
C PHE A 49 -2.99 12.00 6.22
N ASP A 50 -2.64 13.10 5.55
CA ASP A 50 -3.35 13.58 4.37
C ASP A 50 -3.28 12.57 3.21
N ASP A 51 -2.17 11.85 3.07
CA ASP A 51 -2.01 10.84 2.01
C ASP A 51 -2.90 9.62 2.28
N ILE A 52 -2.94 9.15 3.53
CA ILE A 52 -3.86 8.08 3.96
C ILE A 52 -5.31 8.53 3.79
N ALA A 53 -5.64 9.76 4.21
CA ALA A 53 -6.99 10.29 4.08
C ALA A 53 -7.44 10.38 2.63
N ARG A 54 -6.53 10.70 1.69
CA ARG A 54 -6.80 10.66 0.24
C ARG A 54 -7.00 9.23 -0.24
N LEU A 55 -6.08 8.31 0.07
CA LEU A 55 -6.16 6.91 -0.32
C LEU A 55 -7.47 6.26 0.14
N MET A 56 -7.86 6.50 1.40
CA MET A 56 -9.03 5.90 2.04
C MET A 56 -10.36 6.54 1.65
N ARG A 57 -10.38 7.49 0.71
CA ARG A 57 -11.64 8.00 0.15
C ARG A 57 -12.38 6.85 -0.52
N THR A 58 -13.69 6.77 -0.29
CA THR A 58 -14.54 5.72 -0.87
C THR A 58 -14.37 5.58 -2.38
N ALA A 59 -14.34 6.70 -3.11
CA ALA A 59 -14.15 6.69 -4.56
C ALA A 59 -12.80 6.12 -5.00
N ASN A 60 -11.75 6.22 -4.18
CA ASN A 60 -10.45 5.63 -4.48
C ASN A 60 -10.43 4.13 -4.16
N LEU A 61 -11.04 3.73 -3.04
CA LEU A 61 -11.16 2.32 -2.66
C LEU A 61 -12.00 1.51 -3.66
N GLU A 62 -13.12 2.06 -4.15
CA GLU A 62 -13.93 1.42 -5.20
C GLU A 62 -13.16 1.23 -6.51
N LEU A 63 -12.34 2.22 -6.90
CA LEU A 63 -11.50 2.09 -8.10
C LEU A 63 -10.42 1.03 -7.91
N ILE A 64 -9.80 0.95 -6.73
CA ILE A 64 -8.80 -0.08 -6.42
C ILE A 64 -9.46 -1.47 -6.44
N GLU A 65 -10.63 -1.64 -5.82
CA GLU A 65 -11.39 -2.88 -5.81
C GLU A 65 -11.70 -3.33 -7.25
N ALA A 66 -12.18 -2.42 -8.09
CA ALA A 66 -12.47 -2.71 -9.49
C ALA A 66 -11.22 -3.02 -10.32
N ILE A 67 -10.09 -2.35 -10.06
CA ILE A 67 -8.81 -2.68 -10.72
C ILE A 67 -8.39 -4.12 -10.39
N VAL A 68 -8.47 -4.51 -9.12
CA VAL A 68 -8.08 -5.85 -8.65
C VAL A 68 -9.04 -6.93 -9.16
N SER A 69 -10.34 -6.65 -9.16
CA SER A 69 -11.36 -7.67 -9.43
C SER A 69 -11.63 -7.87 -10.92
N GLU A 70 -11.55 -6.80 -11.71
CA GLU A 70 -12.00 -6.78 -13.11
C GLU A 70 -10.87 -6.57 -14.12
N GLU A 71 -9.66 -6.26 -13.66
CA GLU A 71 -8.45 -6.04 -14.48
C GLU A 71 -8.70 -5.22 -15.77
N PRO A 72 -9.27 -4.01 -15.65
CA PRO A 72 -9.73 -3.24 -16.81
C PRO A 72 -8.57 -2.91 -17.75
N ALA A 73 -8.78 -3.10 -19.05
CA ALA A 73 -7.78 -2.83 -20.08
C ALA A 73 -7.56 -1.32 -20.33
N SER A 74 -8.37 -0.44 -19.73
CA SER A 74 -8.19 1.02 -19.85
C SER A 74 -8.95 1.80 -18.78
N ILE A 75 -8.56 3.07 -18.58
CA ILE A 75 -9.32 4.05 -17.76
C ILE A 75 -10.79 4.13 -18.18
N ARG A 76 -11.07 4.06 -19.50
CA ARG A 76 -12.43 4.15 -20.01
C ARG A 76 -13.27 2.94 -19.59
N GLN A 77 -12.73 1.74 -19.75
CA GLN A 77 -13.41 0.52 -19.32
C GLN A 77 -13.66 0.55 -17.81
N LEU A 78 -12.67 0.97 -17.02
CA LEU A 78 -12.86 1.10 -15.58
C LEU A 78 -14.01 2.06 -15.23
N ALA A 79 -14.10 3.20 -15.91
CA ALA A 79 -15.19 4.16 -15.72
C ALA A 79 -16.57 3.57 -16.04
N GLU A 80 -16.66 2.76 -17.09
CA GLU A 80 -17.87 2.01 -17.44
C GLU A 80 -18.19 0.93 -16.39
N THR A 81 -17.19 0.22 -15.87
CA THR A 81 -17.35 -0.80 -14.82
C THR A 81 -17.89 -0.21 -13.52
N VAL A 82 -17.40 0.95 -13.09
CA VAL A 82 -17.85 1.59 -11.84
C VAL A 82 -19.03 2.55 -12.02
N ASP A 83 -19.59 2.65 -13.23
CA ASP A 83 -20.67 3.59 -13.59
C ASP A 83 -20.39 5.05 -13.18
N ARG A 84 -19.19 5.56 -13.54
CA ARG A 84 -18.75 6.94 -13.22
C ARG A 84 -18.26 7.70 -14.44
N ASP A 85 -18.26 9.04 -14.35
CA ASP A 85 -17.72 9.90 -15.41
C ASP A 85 -16.21 9.70 -15.58
N TYR A 86 -15.77 9.62 -16.84
CA TYR A 86 -14.37 9.42 -17.20
C TYR A 86 -13.42 10.46 -16.57
N ARG A 87 -13.80 11.74 -16.49
CA ARG A 87 -12.91 12.78 -15.94
C ARG A 87 -12.72 12.62 -14.44
N GLU A 88 -13.78 12.20 -13.73
CA GLU A 88 -13.69 11.87 -12.32
C GLU A 88 -12.76 10.68 -12.10
N VAL A 89 -12.96 9.60 -12.85
CA VAL A 89 -12.13 8.39 -12.76
C VAL A 89 -10.68 8.71 -13.08
N HIS A 90 -10.41 9.40 -14.19
CA HIS A 90 -9.06 9.80 -14.56
C HIS A 90 -8.38 10.62 -13.45
N ARG A 91 -9.08 11.61 -12.87
CA ARG A 91 -8.53 12.44 -11.78
C ARG A 91 -8.19 11.58 -10.56
N ASN A 92 -9.08 10.68 -10.16
CA ASN A 92 -8.86 9.82 -9.00
C ASN A 92 -7.72 8.82 -9.26
N LEU A 93 -7.61 8.26 -10.47
CA LEU A 93 -6.48 7.41 -10.85
C LEU A 93 -5.15 8.16 -10.88
N THR A 94 -5.13 9.41 -11.35
CA THR A 94 -3.93 10.26 -11.25
C THR A 94 -3.54 10.52 -9.78
N GLU A 95 -4.53 10.70 -8.89
CA GLU A 95 -4.27 10.80 -7.45
C GLU A 95 -3.67 9.50 -6.91
N LEU A 96 -4.24 8.33 -7.24
CA LEU A 96 -3.72 7.02 -6.83
C LEU A 96 -2.31 6.73 -7.37
N GLU A 97 -2.03 7.13 -8.62
CA GLU A 97 -0.70 7.04 -9.22
C GLU A 97 0.30 7.91 -8.45
N SER A 98 -0.09 9.14 -8.10
CA SER A 98 0.76 10.06 -7.34
C SER A 98 1.05 9.58 -5.92
N LEU A 99 0.10 8.84 -5.31
CA LEU A 99 0.28 8.18 -4.02
C LEU A 99 1.14 6.90 -4.14
N GLY A 100 1.42 6.45 -5.35
CA GLY A 100 2.20 5.25 -5.63
C GLY A 100 1.42 3.94 -5.49
N VAL A 101 0.10 3.98 -5.40
CA VAL A 101 -0.71 2.77 -5.21
C VAL A 101 -0.90 2.01 -6.52
N ILE A 102 -1.06 2.76 -7.61
CA ILE A 102 -1.19 2.22 -8.96
C ILE A 102 -0.08 2.73 -9.87
N GLU A 103 0.03 2.11 -11.03
CA GLU A 103 0.76 2.60 -12.19
C GLU A 103 -0.06 2.38 -13.46
N PHE A 104 0.35 3.07 -14.53
CA PHE A 104 -0.24 2.85 -15.85
C PHE A 104 0.73 2.08 -16.74
N GLU A 105 0.28 0.96 -17.27
CA GLU A 105 0.94 0.30 -18.39
C GLU A 105 0.48 0.98 -19.69
N ASP A 106 1.46 1.39 -20.49
CA ASP A 106 1.23 2.03 -21.78
C ASP A 106 1.27 0.98 -22.89
N ASP A 107 0.10 0.43 -23.24
CA ASP A 107 -0.06 -0.46 -24.39
C ASP A 107 -0.41 0.34 -25.65
N GLY A 108 0.48 1.27 -26.01
CA GLY A 108 0.50 2.08 -27.23
C GLY A 108 -0.58 3.16 -27.36
N SER A 109 -1.86 2.86 -27.08
CA SER A 109 -2.99 3.79 -27.26
C SER A 109 -3.92 3.88 -26.04
N ARG A 110 -3.71 3.02 -25.04
CA ARG A 110 -4.57 2.94 -23.86
C ARG A 110 -3.71 2.87 -22.61
N LYS A 111 -4.05 3.70 -21.63
CA LYS A 111 -3.50 3.61 -20.29
C LYS A 111 -4.27 2.57 -19.51
N LYS A 112 -3.65 1.42 -19.26
CA LYS A 112 -4.19 0.37 -18.41
C LYS A 112 -3.78 0.65 -16.96
N PRO A 113 -4.72 0.89 -16.03
CA PRO A 113 -4.37 1.00 -14.61
C PRO A 113 -4.13 -0.38 -13.99
N LEU A 114 -3.05 -0.54 -13.24
CA LEU A 114 -2.74 -1.74 -12.45
C LEU A 114 -2.13 -1.35 -11.09
N LEU A 115 -2.17 -2.25 -10.11
CA LEU A 115 -1.42 -2.02 -8.87
C LEU A 115 0.08 -1.97 -9.15
N ARG A 116 0.79 -1.15 -8.37
CA ARG A 116 2.23 -0.94 -8.53
C ARG A 116 3.03 -2.25 -8.43
N ASP A 117 4.11 -2.32 -9.20
CA ASP A 117 5.10 -3.40 -9.20
C ASP A 117 4.50 -4.79 -9.53
N GLY A 118 3.37 -4.80 -10.25
CA GLY A 118 2.66 -6.01 -10.64
C GLY A 118 2.02 -6.75 -9.46
N ALA A 119 1.62 -6.04 -8.40
CA ALA A 119 0.82 -6.64 -7.35
C ALA A 119 -0.57 -7.07 -7.87
N GLU A 120 -1.06 -8.21 -7.38
CA GLU A 120 -2.37 -8.77 -7.68
C GLU A 120 -3.37 -8.46 -6.57
N ASN A 121 -2.88 -8.30 -5.33
CA ASN A 121 -3.69 -8.01 -4.16
C ASN A 121 -3.20 -6.74 -3.45
N ILE A 122 -4.06 -6.14 -2.64
CA ILE A 122 -3.72 -5.01 -1.77
C ILE A 122 -4.17 -5.29 -0.34
N ASP A 123 -3.28 -5.05 0.63
CA ASP A 123 -3.54 -5.20 2.06
C ASP A 123 -3.33 -3.87 2.78
N PHE A 124 -4.29 -3.47 3.62
CA PHE A 124 -4.20 -2.24 4.40
C PHE A 124 -3.93 -2.59 5.88
N SER A 125 -2.72 -2.33 6.35
CA SER A 125 -2.33 -2.60 7.73
C SER A 125 -1.82 -1.33 8.42
N ILE A 126 -2.72 -0.67 9.15
CA ILE A 126 -2.40 0.52 9.94
C ILE A 126 -2.39 0.16 11.42
N ARG A 127 -1.28 0.40 12.10
CA ARG A 127 -1.13 0.16 13.54
C ARG A 127 -0.69 1.44 14.25
N PHE A 128 -1.49 1.87 15.21
CA PHE A 128 -1.13 2.93 16.14
C PHE A 128 -0.71 2.30 17.46
N PRO A 129 0.60 2.22 17.79
CA PRO A 129 1.02 1.71 19.08
C PRO A 129 0.49 2.63 20.19
N ARG A 130 -0.03 2.05 21.28
CA ARG A 130 -0.24 2.83 22.50
C ARG A 130 1.12 3.37 22.93
N SER A 131 1.22 4.69 23.13
CA SER A 131 2.41 5.24 23.79
C SER A 131 2.59 4.50 25.11
N PRO A 132 3.79 3.99 25.45
CA PRO A 132 4.01 3.44 26.76
C PRO A 132 3.66 4.53 27.77
N ASP A 133 2.79 4.18 28.71
CA ASP A 133 2.34 5.02 29.79
C ASP A 133 3.54 5.79 30.34
N ARG A 134 3.51 7.12 30.22
CA ARG A 134 4.60 7.97 30.68
C ARG A 134 4.47 7.95 32.19
N GLY A 135 5.14 6.97 32.80
CA GLY A 135 4.90 6.49 34.16
C GLY A 135 4.54 7.61 35.12
N GLU A 136 3.49 7.36 35.91
CA GLU A 136 3.28 8.02 37.19
C GLU A 136 4.64 8.17 37.89
N VAL A 137 5.12 9.42 37.95
CA VAL A 137 6.18 9.81 38.86
C VAL A 137 5.68 9.39 40.25
N PRO A 138 6.36 8.47 40.96
CA PRO A 138 5.99 8.15 42.33
C PRO A 138 6.05 9.46 43.11
N GLY A 139 4.90 9.90 43.58
CA GLY A 139 4.79 11.08 44.42
C GLY A 139 5.79 10.96 45.55
N THR A 140 6.68 11.93 45.64
CA THR A 140 7.54 12.19 46.80
C THR A 140 6.67 12.10 48.04
N SER A 141 6.85 11.04 48.80
CA SER A 141 6.34 10.97 50.17
C SER A 141 7.16 11.95 51.00
N ALA A 142 6.47 12.91 51.63
CA ALA A 142 6.99 13.77 52.68
C ALA A 142 6.04 13.66 53.88
#